data_AF-A0A7R9VU28-F1
#
_entry.id   AF-A0A7R9VU28-F1
#
_cell.length_a   1.000
_cell.length_b   1.000
_cell.length_c   1.000
_cell.angle_alpha   90.00
_cell.angle_beta   90.00
_cell.angle_gamma   90.00
#
_symmetry.space_group_name_H-M   'P 1'
#
loop_
_entity.id
_entity.type
_entity.pdbx_description
1 polymer ?
#
loop_
_entity_poly.entity_id
_entity_poly.type
_entity_poly.pdbx_seq_one_letter_code
_entity_poly.pdbx_strand_id
1 'polypeptide(L)'
;IDDPSGEEAQERIRAALLLRHVVSFHRTFEGQRRGFTSDPRRLSGVFDVPPAMGLRLCETMAANVGVGGPNFVTTKALRDKRLVHMLLLYLMAHGRKMKVPAINAFCKELKIDEAEATHLLRETGCTVTKFKGGHMMSAALKVPLTFPPIKRGRKTGG
;
A
#
# COMPACT_ATOMS: atom_id res chain seq x y z
N ILE A 1 -4.03 -14.72 -23.67
CA ILE A 1 -3.09 -13.76 -23.06
C ILE A 1 -3.04 -12.62 -24.04
N ASP A 2 -3.64 -11.48 -23.69
CA ASP A 2 -3.56 -10.28 -24.53
C ASP A 2 -2.07 -9.92 -24.73
N ASP A 3 -1.74 -9.39 -25.89
CA ASP A 3 -0.39 -9.02 -26.30
C ASP A 3 0.37 -8.27 -25.17
N PRO A 4 1.47 -8.83 -24.62
CA PRO A 4 2.21 -8.21 -23.52
C PRO A 4 2.94 -6.93 -23.94
N SER A 5 2.98 -6.61 -25.23
CA SER A 5 3.59 -5.38 -25.74
C SER A 5 2.70 -4.15 -25.59
N GLY A 6 1.39 -4.34 -25.35
CA GLY A 6 0.45 -3.24 -25.18
C GLY A 6 0.80 -2.35 -23.98
N GLU A 7 0.63 -1.03 -24.14
CA GLU A 7 0.93 -0.01 -23.11
C GLU A 7 0.35 -0.38 -21.74
N GLU A 8 -0.88 -0.88 -21.72
CA GLU A 8 -1.54 -1.30 -20.48
C GLU A 8 -0.88 -2.52 -19.83
N ALA A 9 -0.45 -3.51 -20.63
CA ALA A 9 0.27 -4.66 -20.09
C ALA A 9 1.59 -4.20 -19.44
N GLN A 10 2.27 -3.22 -20.05
CA GLN A 10 3.47 -2.61 -19.47
C GLN A 10 3.15 -1.87 -18.17
N GLU A 11 2.07 -1.10 -18.09
CA GLU A 11 1.65 -0.42 -16.85
C GLU A 11 1.34 -1.42 -15.73
N ARG A 12 0.70 -2.54 -16.04
CA ARG A 12 0.42 -3.61 -15.06
C ARG A 12 1.71 -4.26 -14.56
N ILE A 13 2.67 -4.50 -15.45
CA ILE A 13 4.00 -5.02 -15.09
C ILE A 13 4.72 -4.02 -14.20
N ARG A 14 4.73 -2.72 -14.55
CA ARG A 14 5.32 -1.65 -13.73
C ARG A 14 4.66 -1.59 -12.34
N ALA A 15 3.34 -1.66 -12.26
CA ALA A 15 2.61 -1.68 -11.00
C ALA A 15 2.97 -2.91 -10.14
N ALA A 16 3.08 -4.10 -10.75
CA ALA A 16 3.48 -5.32 -10.06
C ALA A 16 4.93 -5.27 -9.56
N LEU A 17 5.86 -4.73 -10.36
CA LEU A 17 7.26 -4.54 -9.96
C LEU A 17 7.38 -3.53 -8.81
N LEU A 18 6.69 -2.40 -8.91
CA LEU A 18 6.65 -1.41 -7.84
C LEU A 18 6.03 -2.00 -6.57
N LEU A 19 4.94 -2.77 -6.70
CA LEU A 19 4.32 -3.47 -5.57
C LEU A 19 5.32 -4.39 -4.87
N ARG A 20 6.07 -5.21 -5.62
CA ARG A 20 7.12 -6.09 -5.07
C ARG A 20 8.12 -5.30 -4.24
N HIS A 21 8.61 -4.17 -4.77
CA HIS A 21 9.57 -3.32 -4.06
C HIS A 21 8.99 -2.70 -2.78
N VAL A 22 7.75 -2.22 -2.82
CA VAL A 22 7.07 -1.65 -1.64
C VAL A 22 6.76 -2.72 -0.59
N VAL A 23 6.39 -3.93 -0.99
CA VAL A 23 6.17 -5.08 -0.07
C VAL A 23 7.47 -5.47 0.61
N SER A 24 8.57 -5.55 -0.15
CA SER A 24 9.89 -5.84 0.40
C SER A 24 10.31 -4.78 1.43
N PHE A 25 10.20 -3.50 1.06
CA PHE A 25 10.42 -2.36 1.95
C PHE A 25 9.57 -2.45 3.23
N HIS A 26 8.27 -2.74 3.10
CA HIS A 26 7.36 -2.88 4.24
C HIS A 26 7.79 -3.98 5.20
N ARG A 27 8.12 -5.18 4.68
CA ARG A 27 8.57 -6.32 5.50
C ARG A 27 9.83 -5.99 6.29
N THR A 28 10.80 -5.34 5.65
CA THR A 28 12.03 -4.93 6.32
C THR A 28 11.72 -3.93 7.44
N PHE A 29 10.84 -2.95 7.19
CA PHE A 29 10.45 -1.97 8.21
C PHE A 29 9.67 -2.57 9.39
N GLU A 30 8.73 -3.49 9.16
CA GLU A 30 7.98 -4.13 10.25
C GLU A 30 8.87 -4.99 11.16
N GLY A 31 9.98 -5.52 10.62
CA GLY A 31 10.96 -6.29 11.40
C GLY A 31 11.91 -5.44 12.24
N GLN A 32 11.98 -4.12 12.01
CA GLN A 32 13.07 -3.28 12.50
C GLN A 32 12.61 -2.17 13.46
N ARG A 33 12.97 -2.29 14.74
CA ARG A 33 12.64 -1.29 15.78
C ARG A 33 13.56 -0.07 15.80
N ARG A 34 14.78 -0.17 15.27
CA ARG A 34 15.85 0.84 15.45
C ARG A 34 16.02 1.81 14.27
N GLY A 35 15.07 1.83 13.33
CA GLY A 35 15.14 2.67 12.12
C GLY A 35 16.21 2.23 11.12
N PHE A 36 16.32 2.94 10.00
CA PHE A 36 17.29 2.67 8.93
C PHE A 36 18.23 3.86 8.69
N THR A 37 19.45 3.55 8.27
CA THR A 37 20.42 4.51 7.73
C THR A 37 19.92 5.13 6.42
N SER A 38 20.42 6.31 6.03
CA SER A 38 20.17 6.84 4.67
C SER A 38 21.10 6.34 3.59
N ASP A 39 22.14 5.56 3.90
CA ASP A 39 23.10 5.15 2.89
C ASP A 39 22.38 4.40 1.76
N PRO A 40 22.26 4.99 0.55
CA PRO A 40 21.45 4.42 -0.52
C PRO A 40 21.93 3.03 -0.94
N ARG A 41 23.23 2.76 -0.83
CA ARG A 41 23.83 1.46 -1.18
C ARG A 41 23.44 0.37 -0.18
N ARG A 42 23.30 0.74 1.10
CA ARG A 42 22.82 -0.19 2.12
C ARG A 42 21.32 -0.40 1.98
N LEU A 43 20.56 0.65 1.67
CA LEU A 43 19.12 0.56 1.47
C LEU A 43 18.73 -0.34 0.28
N SER A 44 19.49 -0.30 -0.82
CA SER A 44 19.19 -1.17 -1.97
C SER A 44 19.29 -2.66 -1.64
N GLY A 45 20.34 -3.06 -0.92
CA GLY A 45 20.52 -4.45 -0.49
C GLY A 45 19.54 -4.86 0.60
N VAL A 46 19.20 -3.94 1.52
CA VAL A 46 18.27 -4.21 2.63
C VAL A 46 16.82 -4.33 2.17
N PHE A 47 16.39 -3.54 1.19
CA PHE A 47 15.03 -3.58 0.67
C PHE A 47 14.87 -4.43 -0.58
N ASP A 48 15.95 -4.97 -1.15
CA ASP A 48 15.94 -5.66 -2.44
C ASP A 48 15.27 -4.81 -3.55
N VAL A 49 15.78 -3.57 -3.69
CA VAL A 49 15.29 -2.57 -4.64
C VAL A 49 16.44 -1.92 -5.40
N PRO A 50 16.21 -1.38 -6.61
CA PRO A 50 17.21 -0.56 -7.29
C PRO A 50 17.71 0.60 -6.40
N PRO A 51 19.00 0.99 -6.47
CA PRO A 51 19.56 2.05 -5.62
C PRO A 51 18.79 3.37 -5.63
N ALA A 52 18.26 3.77 -6.79
CA ALA A 52 17.45 4.97 -6.92
C ALA A 52 16.10 4.90 -6.19
N MET A 53 15.58 3.70 -5.90
CA MET A 53 14.30 3.51 -5.22
C MET A 53 14.42 3.48 -3.71
N GLY A 54 15.50 2.93 -3.16
CA GLY A 54 15.65 2.75 -1.71
C GLY A 54 15.49 4.05 -0.93
N LEU A 55 16.19 5.10 -1.36
CA LEU A 55 16.09 6.42 -0.75
C LEU A 55 14.70 7.05 -0.97
N ARG A 56 14.15 6.98 -2.19
CA ARG A 56 12.82 7.54 -2.51
C ARG A 56 11.71 6.91 -1.67
N LEU A 57 11.78 5.61 -1.41
CA LEU A 57 10.83 4.91 -0.54
C LEU A 57 10.94 5.43 0.90
N CYS A 58 12.16 5.59 1.42
CA CYS A 58 12.37 6.22 2.73
C CYS A 58 11.82 7.64 2.80
N GLU A 59 12.09 8.49 1.80
CA GLU A 59 11.62 9.88 1.76
C GLU A 59 10.08 9.99 1.66
N THR A 60 9.44 9.06 0.96
CA THR A 60 7.99 9.11 0.72
C THR A 60 7.18 8.48 1.86
N MET A 61 7.75 7.46 2.51
CA MET A 61 7.02 6.51 3.35
C MET A 61 7.62 6.30 4.75
N ALA A 62 8.70 7.01 5.09
CA ALA A 62 9.27 7.06 6.43
C ALA A 62 9.50 8.51 6.87
N ALA A 63 9.68 8.73 8.18
CA ALA A 63 10.03 10.02 8.74
C ALA A 63 11.54 10.04 9.01
N ASN A 64 12.22 11.09 8.58
CA ASN A 64 13.61 11.32 8.96
C ASN A 64 13.64 12.02 10.35
N VAL A 65 14.20 11.35 11.36
CA VAL A 65 14.27 11.85 12.75
C VAL A 65 15.70 12.26 13.16
N GLY A 66 16.63 12.31 12.22
CA GLY A 66 18.03 12.54 12.49
C GLY A 66 18.45 14.00 12.59
N VAL A 67 18.92 14.44 13.76
CA VAL A 67 19.82 15.60 13.90
C VAL A 67 21.25 15.03 14.01
N GLY A 68 22.01 15.06 12.91
CA GLY A 68 23.39 14.51 12.85
C GLY A 68 23.55 13.19 12.10
N GLY A 69 22.47 12.64 11.55
CA GLY A 69 22.52 11.46 10.70
C GLY A 69 21.12 10.94 10.40
N PRO A 70 20.76 10.71 9.13
CA PRO A 70 19.39 10.37 8.75
C PRO A 70 19.01 8.96 9.23
N ASN A 71 18.15 8.96 10.24
CA ASN A 71 17.48 7.79 10.80
C ASN A 71 16.04 7.82 10.31
N PHE A 72 15.68 6.89 9.43
CA PHE A 72 14.31 6.76 8.97
C PHE A 72 13.51 5.87 9.94
N VAL A 73 12.41 6.40 10.46
CA VAL A 73 11.48 5.67 11.32
C VAL A 73 10.09 5.63 10.69
N THR A 74 9.29 4.65 11.08
CA THR A 74 7.88 4.58 10.67
C THR A 74 6.99 4.97 11.83
N THR A 75 6.03 5.85 11.57
CA THR A 75 4.88 6.06 12.46
C THR A 75 3.71 5.17 12.01
N LYS A 76 2.66 5.07 12.83
CA LYS A 76 1.42 4.38 12.43
C LYS A 76 0.82 5.00 11.17
N ALA A 77 0.70 6.32 11.10
CA ALA A 77 0.16 7.02 9.93
C ALA A 77 0.95 6.74 8.65
N LEU A 78 2.28 6.66 8.75
CA LEU A 78 3.13 6.29 7.62
C LEU A 78 2.99 4.82 7.23
N ARG A 79 2.81 3.90 8.21
CA ARG A 79 2.45 2.50 7.94
C ARG A 79 1.14 2.41 7.18
N ASP A 80 0.09 3.09 7.65
CA ASP A 80 -1.23 3.06 7.03
C ASP A 80 -1.18 3.64 5.60
N LYS A 81 -0.42 4.74 5.40
CA LYS A 81 -0.11 5.28 4.06
C LYS A 81 0.54 4.23 3.15
N ARG A 82 1.52 3.46 3.64
CA ARG A 82 2.17 2.39 2.86
C ARG A 82 1.19 1.27 2.49
N LEU A 83 0.39 0.82 3.45
CA LEU A 83 -0.61 -0.21 3.24
C LEU A 83 -1.60 0.20 2.15
N VAL A 84 -2.07 1.45 2.18
CA VAL A 84 -2.90 2.03 1.11
C VAL A 84 -2.23 1.96 -0.26
N HIS A 85 -0.96 2.36 -0.38
CA HIS A 85 -0.24 2.29 -1.66
C HIS A 85 -0.12 0.85 -2.16
N MET A 86 0.18 -0.11 -1.29
CA MET A 86 0.26 -1.53 -1.66
C MET A 86 -1.09 -2.08 -2.12
N LEU A 87 -2.19 -1.73 -1.45
CA LEU A 87 -3.54 -2.16 -1.83
C LEU A 87 -3.95 -1.60 -3.20
N LEU A 88 -3.64 -0.33 -3.48
CA LEU A 88 -3.90 0.30 -4.77
C LEU A 88 -3.05 -0.29 -5.90
N LEU A 89 -1.75 -0.47 -5.66
CA LEU A 89 -0.86 -1.10 -6.64
C LEU A 89 -1.28 -2.53 -6.95
N TYR A 90 -1.80 -3.27 -5.97
CA TYR A 90 -2.35 -4.61 -6.18
C TYR A 90 -3.61 -4.59 -7.06
N LEU A 91 -4.51 -3.62 -6.86
CA LEU A 91 -5.69 -3.42 -7.73
C LEU A 91 -5.28 -3.08 -9.17
N MET A 92 -4.27 -2.22 -9.33
CA MET A 92 -3.74 -1.83 -10.65
C MET A 92 -3.08 -3.02 -11.38
N ALA A 93 -2.28 -3.82 -10.68
CA ALA A 93 -1.63 -5.00 -11.24
C ALA A 93 -2.64 -6.07 -11.72
N HIS A 94 -3.79 -6.18 -11.04
CA HIS A 94 -4.83 -7.17 -11.34
C HIS A 94 -5.53 -6.94 -12.71
N GLY A 95 -5.54 -5.71 -13.25
CA GLY A 95 -5.96 -5.41 -14.64
C GLY A 95 -7.07 -4.36 -14.80
N ARG A 96 -7.55 -4.17 -16.04
CA ARG A 96 -8.44 -3.05 -16.47
C ARG A 96 -9.56 -2.67 -15.53
N LYS A 97 -10.20 -3.65 -14.88
CA LYS A 97 -11.39 -3.41 -14.07
C LYS A 97 -11.07 -2.93 -12.64
N MET A 98 -9.78 -2.80 -12.29
CA MET A 98 -9.29 -2.46 -10.96
C MET A 98 -10.10 -3.16 -9.86
N LYS A 99 -10.38 -4.46 -10.07
CA LYS A 99 -11.23 -5.29 -9.25
C LYS A 99 -10.50 -6.58 -8.92
N VAL A 100 -10.34 -6.82 -7.63
CA VAL A 100 -9.78 -8.05 -7.08
C VAL A 100 -10.93 -8.83 -6.43
N PRO A 101 -11.30 -10.02 -6.94
CA PRO A 101 -12.37 -10.84 -6.36
C PRO A 101 -12.05 -11.41 -4.98
N ALA A 102 -10.76 -11.64 -4.67
CA ALA A 102 -10.30 -12.30 -3.45
C ALA A 102 -9.04 -11.62 -2.89
N ILE A 103 -9.19 -10.44 -2.28
CA ILE A 103 -8.03 -9.65 -1.81
C ILE A 103 -7.47 -10.16 -0.47
N ASN A 104 -8.20 -11.03 0.24
CA ASN A 104 -7.82 -11.53 1.57
C ASN A 104 -6.46 -12.23 1.58
N ALA A 105 -6.09 -12.92 0.50
CA ALA A 105 -4.79 -13.57 0.40
C ALA A 105 -3.65 -12.54 0.51
N PHE A 106 -3.79 -11.41 -0.18
CA PHE A 106 -2.83 -10.32 -0.13
C PHE A 106 -2.86 -9.60 1.24
N CYS A 107 -4.04 -9.39 1.83
CA CYS A 107 -4.15 -8.83 3.19
C CYS A 107 -3.44 -9.71 4.24
N LYS A 108 -3.58 -11.04 4.14
CA LYS A 108 -2.89 -12.00 5.01
C LYS A 108 -1.38 -11.93 4.84
N GLU A 109 -0.89 -11.78 3.60
CA GLU A 109 0.53 -11.60 3.30
C GLU A 109 1.10 -10.32 3.91
N LEU A 110 0.30 -9.24 3.94
CA LEU A 110 0.63 -7.98 4.60
C LEU A 110 0.43 -7.99 6.12
N LYS A 111 -0.09 -9.10 6.69
CA LYS A 111 -0.44 -9.23 8.12
C LYS A 111 -1.37 -8.11 8.60
N ILE A 112 -2.31 -7.68 7.76
CA ILE A 112 -3.36 -6.75 8.14
C ILE A 112 -4.67 -7.51 8.31
N ASP A 113 -5.46 -7.11 9.31
CA ASP A 113 -6.77 -7.71 9.52
C ASP A 113 -7.79 -7.22 8.48
N GLU A 114 -8.90 -7.94 8.34
CA GLU A 114 -9.90 -7.62 7.33
C GLU A 114 -10.63 -6.30 7.60
N ALA A 115 -10.75 -5.88 8.86
CA ALA A 115 -11.43 -4.64 9.23
C ALA A 115 -10.56 -3.42 8.88
N GLU A 116 -9.26 -3.48 9.20
CA GLU A 116 -8.23 -2.52 8.81
C GLU A 116 -8.15 -2.43 7.29
N ALA A 117 -8.02 -3.56 6.58
CA ALA A 117 -7.98 -3.57 5.12
C ALA A 117 -9.25 -2.97 4.49
N THR A 118 -10.44 -3.32 5.02
CA THR A 118 -11.72 -2.74 4.57
C THR A 118 -11.73 -1.23 4.77
N HIS A 119 -11.24 -0.75 5.91
CA HIS A 119 -11.19 0.67 6.24
C HIS A 119 -10.28 1.43 5.28
N LEU A 120 -9.02 0.99 5.14
CA LEU A 120 -8.03 1.61 4.24
C LEU A 120 -8.52 1.64 2.79
N LEU A 121 -9.11 0.56 2.29
CA LEU A 121 -9.68 0.51 0.94
C LEU A 121 -10.83 1.52 0.75
N ARG A 122 -11.68 1.70 1.76
CA ARG A 122 -12.79 2.66 1.69
C ARG A 122 -12.30 4.11 1.72
N GLU A 123 -11.22 4.39 2.44
CA GLU A 123 -10.60 5.73 2.46
C GLU A 123 -10.08 6.16 1.08
N THR A 124 -9.68 5.19 0.25
CA THR A 124 -9.24 5.47 -1.13
C THR A 124 -10.40 5.48 -2.13
N GLY A 125 -11.65 5.39 -1.68
CA GLY A 125 -12.83 5.33 -2.55
C GLY A 125 -13.10 3.96 -3.18
N CYS A 126 -12.47 2.87 -2.70
CA CYS A 126 -12.82 1.53 -3.18
C CYS A 126 -14.18 1.09 -2.63
N THR A 127 -14.93 0.40 -3.49
CA THR A 127 -16.07 -0.41 -3.06
C THR A 127 -15.57 -1.75 -2.56
N VAL A 128 -15.92 -2.10 -1.31
CA VAL A 128 -15.57 -3.38 -0.70
C VAL A 128 -16.82 -4.22 -0.51
N THR A 129 -16.88 -5.39 -1.15
CA THR A 129 -18.01 -6.33 -1.03
C THR A 129 -17.54 -7.57 -0.28
N LYS A 130 -18.25 -7.90 0.80
CA LYS A 130 -18.06 -9.13 1.58
C LYS A 130 -19.09 -10.17 1.14
N PHE A 131 -18.64 -11.39 0.85
CA PHE A 131 -19.55 -12.49 0.51
C PHE A 131 -20.23 -13.04 1.78
N LYS A 132 -21.51 -13.42 1.67
CA LYS A 132 -22.23 -14.12 2.74
C LYS A 132 -21.50 -15.43 3.05
N GLY A 133 -21.00 -15.59 4.27
CA GLY A 133 -20.16 -16.74 4.67
C GLY A 133 -18.74 -16.37 5.14
N GLY A 134 -18.36 -15.10 5.12
CA GLY A 134 -17.45 -14.54 6.13
C GLY A 134 -15.95 -14.43 5.82
N HIS A 135 -15.44 -14.90 4.68
CA HIS A 135 -13.97 -14.89 4.45
C HIS A 135 -13.50 -14.40 3.10
N MET A 136 -14.43 -14.04 2.20
CA MET A 136 -14.08 -13.54 0.88
C MET A 136 -14.48 -12.07 0.79
N MET A 137 -13.47 -11.22 0.62
CA MET A 137 -13.55 -9.80 0.39
C MET A 137 -13.12 -9.53 -1.03
N SER A 138 -13.98 -8.85 -1.78
CA SER A 138 -13.62 -8.26 -3.06
C SER A 138 -13.49 -6.75 -2.90
N ALA A 139 -12.52 -6.18 -3.60
CA ALA A 139 -12.29 -4.75 -3.66
C ALA A 139 -12.32 -4.30 -5.12
N ALA A 140 -12.96 -3.15 -5.38
CA ALA A 140 -12.99 -2.55 -6.70
C ALA A 140 -12.88 -1.03 -6.60
N LEU A 141 -12.03 -0.43 -7.44
CA LEU A 141 -12.03 1.01 -7.66
C LEU A 141 -12.86 1.31 -8.91
N LYS A 142 -13.90 2.14 -8.76
CA LYS A 142 -14.82 2.52 -9.85
C LYS A 142 -14.77 4.02 -10.08
N VAL A 143 -15.03 4.43 -11.33
CA VAL A 143 -15.19 5.84 -11.70
C VAL A 143 -16.69 6.11 -11.94
N PRO A 144 -17.26 7.22 -11.43
CA PRO A 144 -16.62 8.21 -10.56
C PRO A 144 -16.27 7.61 -9.19
N LEU A 145 -15.23 8.18 -8.54
CA LEU A 145 -14.81 7.75 -7.20
C LEU A 145 -15.93 8.02 -6.19
N THR A 146 -16.23 7.03 -5.36
CA THR A 146 -17.24 7.15 -4.30
C THR A 146 -16.55 7.17 -2.95
N PHE A 147 -16.52 8.33 -2.30
CA PHE A 147 -16.02 8.46 -0.94
C PHE A 147 -17.17 8.32 0.07
N PRO A 148 -16.93 7.71 1.25
CA PRO A 148 -17.93 7.68 2.30
C PRO A 148 -18.26 9.11 2.76
N PRO A 149 -19.52 9.40 3.14
CA PRO A 149 -19.89 10.71 3.63
C PRO A 149 -19.10 11.06 4.89
N ILE A 150 -18.59 12.29 4.95
CA ILE A 150 -17.89 12.81 6.14
C ILE A 150 -18.89 12.80 7.29
N LYS A 151 -18.64 11.98 8.32
CA LYS A 151 -19.40 12.03 9.57
C LYS A 151 -19.03 13.33 10.28
N ARG A 152 -19.76 14.42 10.00
CA ARG A 152 -19.67 15.64 10.82
C ARG A 152 -20.12 15.27 12.23
N GLY A 153 -19.22 15.39 13.20
CA GLY A 153 -19.52 15.16 14.61
C GLY A 153 -20.77 15.93 14.99
N ARG A 154 -21.73 15.24 15.63
CA ARG A 154 -22.95 15.85 16.16
C ARG A 154 -22.52 16.99 17.07
N LYS A 155 -22.83 18.24 16.70
CA LYS A 155 -22.65 19.42 17.55
C LYS A 155 -23.34 19.10 18.88
N THR A 156 -22.58 18.85 19.93
CA THR A 156 -23.09 18.92 21.30
C THR A 156 -23.44 20.37 21.52
N GLY A 157 -24.72 20.70 21.37
CA GLY A 157 -25.25 22.00 21.77
C GLY A 157 -25.11 22.11 23.28
N GLY A 158 -24.23 23.01 23.71
CA GLY A 158 -24.32 23.65 25.02
C GLY A 158 -25.22 24.86 24.94
#